data_AF-A0A1H7JUA9-F1
#
_entry.id   AF-A0A1H7JUA9-F1
#
_cell.length_a   1.000
_cell.length_b   1.000
_cell.length_c   1.000
_cell.angle_alpha   90.00
_cell.angle_beta   90.00
_cell.angle_gamma   90.00
#
_symmetry.space_group_name_H-M   'P 1'
#
loop_
_entity.id
_entity.type
_entity.pdbx_description
1 polymer ?
#
loop_
_entity_poly.entity_id
_entity_poly.type
_entity_poly.pdbx_seq_one_letter_code
_entity_poly.pdbx_strand_id
1 'polypeptide(L)'
;MHPVKSVLPAGSLVLPDEVCCPVNLKDVIHKEDIDAGDKHVTLNNSTLWGKITTTGGYVEIAEGSVVRADRQLGPAVTTDSGFISLRNSGVEGSIVAKQGNVRMHEANLYGDLTLEGGVRSPGGAAAYPLLPLNQTAHLSDSLVTGNLRGSDLRLQSTTIRGHIDLDCEAAALRGDEARIVILGRCQTGEIQATGRALIIVNNPRWLPGITGGHVVVLDMSPEAAYQRLMAADQLPRVDDPLDKPQWRQFQHALYTLCQLPDRIPGVDGESRRSSVMNRAQELAQLLRAWADKDVKGLTEQLGTVWRSDELGYNLAAIGTMLLASVPSPQIDLLIDECARLARSRGVTRSAIGKQMTNMGATSGAVASRETEGAQPHPPVTAHLPVEQFSSAFQKFWKAIGPS
;
A
#
# COMPACT_ATOMS: atom_id res chain seq x y z
N MET A 1 -59.49 -36.54 30.63
CA MET A 1 -58.06 -36.93 30.64
C MET A 1 -57.58 -37.10 29.21
N HIS A 2 -56.82 -36.12 28.70
CA HIS A 2 -55.55 -36.24 27.96
C HIS A 2 -55.31 -34.93 27.19
N PRO A 3 -54.05 -34.44 27.14
CA PRO A 3 -53.76 -33.04 26.90
C PRO A 3 -53.44 -32.72 25.43
N VAL A 4 -53.58 -31.42 25.14
CA VAL A 4 -53.12 -30.72 23.94
C VAL A 4 -51.66 -31.07 23.65
N LYS A 5 -51.40 -31.69 22.50
CA LYS A 5 -50.04 -31.79 21.94
C LYS A 5 -49.68 -30.45 21.32
N SER A 6 -48.80 -29.72 22.00
CA SER A 6 -48.10 -28.55 21.51
C SER A 6 -47.31 -28.90 20.24
N VAL A 7 -47.53 -28.12 19.18
CA VAL A 7 -46.65 -28.05 18.01
C VAL A 7 -45.33 -27.43 18.49
N LEU A 8 -44.26 -28.22 18.50
CA LEU A 8 -42.91 -27.69 18.59
C LEU A 8 -42.58 -27.05 17.22
N PRO A 9 -42.04 -25.82 17.18
CA PRO A 9 -41.53 -25.27 15.93
C PRO A 9 -40.38 -26.16 15.44
N ALA A 10 -40.31 -26.34 14.12
CA ALA A 10 -39.21 -27.02 13.46
C ALA A 10 -37.90 -26.37 13.91
N GLY A 11 -37.23 -27.00 14.87
CA GLY A 11 -35.88 -26.65 15.27
C GLY A 11 -35.01 -26.79 14.03
N SER A 12 -34.34 -25.70 13.67
CA SER A 12 -33.30 -25.70 12.66
C SER A 12 -32.33 -26.82 13.00
N LEU A 13 -32.28 -27.86 12.17
CA LEU A 13 -31.20 -28.82 12.15
C LEU A 13 -29.94 -28.02 11.82
N VAL A 14 -29.20 -27.63 12.85
CA VAL A 14 -27.81 -27.26 12.72
C VAL A 14 -27.13 -28.51 12.17
N LEU A 15 -26.84 -28.50 10.88
CA LEU A 15 -26.00 -29.52 10.27
C LEU A 15 -24.62 -29.44 10.95
N PRO A 16 -24.04 -30.59 11.32
CA PRO A 16 -22.72 -30.62 11.92
C PRO A 16 -21.69 -30.08 10.93
N ASP A 17 -20.75 -29.29 11.44
CA ASP A 17 -19.60 -28.72 10.73
C ASP A 17 -19.07 -29.66 9.63
N GLU A 18 -19.50 -29.42 8.39
CA GLU A 18 -18.88 -30.04 7.23
C GLU A 18 -17.46 -29.48 7.14
N VAL A 19 -16.48 -30.38 7.26
CA VAL A 19 -15.07 -30.11 7.08
C VAL A 19 -14.87 -29.25 5.83
N CYS A 20 -14.49 -27.99 6.08
CA CYS A 20 -14.55 -26.87 5.16
C CYS A 20 -13.38 -26.93 4.16
N CYS A 21 -13.53 -27.71 3.10
CA CYS A 21 -12.47 -27.86 2.09
C CYS A 21 -12.47 -26.69 1.09
N PRO A 22 -11.29 -26.18 0.67
CA PRO A 22 -11.18 -25.18 -0.39
C PRO A 22 -11.69 -25.74 -1.73
N VAL A 23 -12.25 -24.87 -2.58
CA VAL A 23 -12.67 -25.22 -3.94
C VAL A 23 -11.47 -25.12 -4.87
N ASN A 24 -10.95 -26.26 -5.31
CA ASN A 24 -9.78 -26.33 -6.19
C ASN A 24 -10.17 -26.98 -7.51
N LEU A 25 -10.18 -26.19 -8.58
CA LEU A 25 -10.39 -26.69 -9.94
C LEU A 25 -9.05 -26.72 -10.68
N LYS A 26 -8.74 -27.87 -11.28
CA LYS A 26 -7.50 -28.09 -12.02
C LYS A 26 -7.75 -28.87 -13.30
N ASP A 27 -7.17 -28.39 -14.40
CA ASP A 27 -7.21 -29.04 -15.73
C ASP A 27 -8.63 -29.42 -16.18
N VAL A 28 -9.62 -28.59 -15.85
CA VAL A 28 -11.04 -28.90 -16.05
C VAL A 28 -11.82 -27.73 -16.65
N ILE A 29 -12.90 -28.06 -17.37
CA ILE A 29 -13.94 -27.11 -17.74
C ILE A 29 -15.10 -27.28 -16.76
N HIS A 30 -15.35 -26.26 -15.95
CA HIS A 30 -16.49 -26.20 -15.03
C HIS A 30 -17.55 -25.24 -15.60
N LYS A 31 -18.83 -25.58 -15.45
CA LYS A 31 -19.94 -24.87 -16.11
C LYS A 31 -21.01 -24.35 -15.13
N GLU A 32 -20.78 -24.51 -13.84
CA GLU A 32 -21.69 -24.06 -12.80
C GLU A 32 -21.06 -22.89 -12.06
N ASP A 33 -21.89 -22.04 -11.46
CA ASP A 33 -21.43 -20.97 -10.60
C ASP A 33 -20.81 -21.56 -9.32
N ILE A 34 -19.75 -20.92 -8.84
CA ILE A 34 -19.09 -21.25 -7.57
C ILE A 34 -19.56 -20.24 -6.53
N ASP A 35 -20.44 -20.70 -5.63
CA ASP A 35 -20.73 -19.99 -4.37
C ASP A 35 -19.91 -20.65 -3.25
N ALA A 36 -18.84 -19.97 -2.84
CA ALA A 36 -17.86 -20.51 -1.92
C ALA A 36 -18.02 -20.00 -0.48
N GLY A 37 -18.92 -19.04 -0.22
CA GLY A 37 -19.00 -18.39 1.10
C GLY A 37 -17.62 -17.86 1.53
N ASP A 38 -17.13 -18.26 2.70
CA ASP A 38 -15.81 -17.88 3.22
C ASP A 38 -14.65 -18.74 2.70
N LYS A 39 -14.92 -19.75 1.85
CA LYS A 39 -13.92 -20.70 1.37
C LYS A 39 -12.99 -20.08 0.33
N HIS A 40 -11.77 -20.62 0.29
CA HIS A 40 -10.78 -20.31 -0.74
C HIS A 40 -11.17 -20.99 -2.06
N VAL A 41 -11.07 -20.25 -3.16
CA VAL A 41 -11.30 -20.74 -4.52
C VAL A 41 -10.00 -20.60 -5.30
N THR A 42 -9.49 -21.71 -5.84
CA THR A 42 -8.32 -21.69 -6.72
C THR A 42 -8.63 -22.39 -8.04
N LEU A 43 -8.39 -21.68 -9.15
CA LEU A 43 -8.45 -22.20 -10.51
C LEU A 43 -7.03 -22.32 -11.06
N ASN A 44 -6.66 -23.50 -11.53
CA ASN A 44 -5.36 -23.77 -12.17
C ASN A 44 -5.58 -24.41 -13.54
N ASN A 45 -5.08 -23.78 -14.62
CA ASN A 45 -5.24 -24.25 -15.99
C ASN A 45 -6.68 -24.74 -16.31
N SER A 46 -7.67 -23.99 -15.83
CA SER A 46 -9.09 -24.39 -15.86
C SER A 46 -9.96 -23.33 -16.50
N THR A 47 -11.03 -23.73 -17.17
CA THR A 47 -12.04 -22.80 -17.69
C THR A 47 -13.30 -22.90 -16.85
N LEU A 48 -13.73 -21.79 -16.26
CA LEU A 48 -15.00 -21.66 -15.56
C LEU A 48 -15.98 -20.89 -16.45
N TRP A 49 -17.10 -21.52 -16.83
CA TRP A 49 -18.24 -20.88 -17.50
C TRP A 49 -19.31 -20.57 -16.47
N GLY A 50 -19.04 -19.58 -15.63
CA GLY A 50 -19.85 -19.23 -14.48
C GLY A 50 -19.19 -18.11 -13.69
N LYS A 51 -19.76 -17.81 -12.53
CA LYS A 51 -19.26 -16.79 -11.60
C LYS A 51 -18.58 -17.41 -10.40
N ILE A 52 -17.81 -16.58 -9.71
CA ILE A 52 -17.28 -16.87 -8.38
C ILE A 52 -17.84 -15.84 -7.41
N THR A 53 -18.52 -16.31 -6.37
CA THR A 53 -19.00 -15.47 -5.27
C THR A 53 -18.38 -15.94 -3.96
N THR A 54 -17.78 -14.99 -3.21
CA THR A 54 -17.23 -15.25 -1.88
C THR A 54 -17.65 -14.17 -0.88
N THR A 55 -17.79 -14.52 0.39
CA THR A 55 -18.05 -13.59 1.50
C THR A 55 -16.78 -13.23 2.27
N GLY A 56 -15.75 -14.09 2.25
CA GLY A 56 -14.52 -13.95 3.03
C GLY A 56 -13.25 -14.59 2.46
N GLY A 57 -13.39 -15.35 1.37
CA GLY A 57 -12.35 -16.24 0.86
C GLY A 57 -11.34 -15.56 -0.07
N TYR A 58 -10.16 -16.19 -0.20
CA TYR A 58 -9.19 -15.90 -1.26
C TYR A 58 -9.67 -16.48 -2.59
N VAL A 59 -9.65 -15.68 -3.66
CA VAL A 59 -9.90 -16.15 -5.02
C VAL A 59 -8.61 -16.06 -5.80
N GLU A 60 -8.10 -17.20 -6.27
CA GLU A 60 -6.93 -17.27 -7.13
C GLU A 60 -7.29 -17.87 -8.48
N ILE A 61 -7.05 -17.08 -9.52
CA ILE A 61 -7.18 -17.50 -10.91
C ILE A 61 -5.76 -17.51 -11.47
N ALA A 62 -5.13 -18.67 -11.33
CA ALA A 62 -3.74 -18.90 -11.70
C ALA A 62 -3.59 -19.17 -13.21
N GLU A 63 -2.34 -19.40 -13.61
CA GLU A 63 -1.91 -19.48 -15.00
C GLU A 63 -2.76 -20.44 -15.83
N GLY A 64 -3.07 -20.00 -17.06
CA GLY A 64 -3.86 -20.75 -18.04
C GLY A 64 -5.35 -20.81 -17.72
N SER A 65 -5.81 -20.24 -16.60
CA SER A 65 -7.22 -20.25 -16.23
C SER A 65 -8.00 -19.10 -16.86
N VAL A 66 -9.27 -19.37 -17.17
CA VAL A 66 -10.20 -18.38 -17.72
C VAL A 66 -11.53 -18.47 -16.99
N VAL A 67 -12.04 -17.34 -16.50
CA VAL A 67 -13.42 -17.21 -16.00
C VAL A 67 -14.26 -16.49 -17.04
N ARG A 68 -15.39 -17.09 -17.42
CA ARG A 68 -16.35 -16.58 -18.39
C ARG A 68 -17.73 -16.54 -17.76
N ALA A 69 -18.10 -15.37 -17.25
CA ALA A 69 -19.47 -15.16 -16.79
C ALA A 69 -20.33 -14.66 -17.95
N ASP A 70 -21.58 -15.10 -18.01
CA ASP A 70 -22.57 -14.46 -18.88
C ASP A 70 -22.76 -13.01 -18.40
N ARG A 71 -22.49 -12.06 -19.31
CA ARG A 71 -22.55 -10.62 -19.04
C ARG A 71 -23.91 -10.16 -18.53
N GLN A 72 -24.99 -10.88 -18.81
CA GLN A 72 -26.32 -10.52 -18.31
C GLN A 72 -26.54 -10.87 -16.84
N LEU A 73 -25.74 -11.78 -16.29
CA LEU A 73 -25.97 -12.32 -14.95
C LEU A 73 -25.30 -11.48 -13.85
N GLY A 74 -24.37 -10.59 -14.18
CA GLY A 74 -23.66 -9.75 -13.21
C GLY A 74 -22.14 -9.94 -13.24
N PRO A 75 -21.40 -9.53 -12.19
CA PRO A 75 -19.94 -9.64 -12.16
C PRO A 75 -19.46 -11.10 -12.23
N ALA A 76 -18.30 -11.30 -12.86
CA ALA A 76 -17.68 -12.62 -12.97
C ALA A 76 -17.07 -13.09 -11.65
N VAL A 77 -16.52 -12.15 -10.88
CA VAL A 77 -16.03 -12.42 -9.52
C VAL A 77 -16.61 -11.35 -8.60
N THR A 78 -17.29 -11.78 -7.55
CA THR A 78 -17.79 -10.91 -6.48
C THR A 78 -17.24 -11.40 -5.15
N THR A 79 -16.65 -10.50 -4.36
CA THR A 79 -16.22 -10.80 -3.00
C THR A 79 -16.69 -9.74 -2.02
N ASP A 80 -17.32 -10.14 -0.90
CA ASP A 80 -17.65 -9.20 0.17
C ASP A 80 -16.40 -8.82 0.98
N SER A 81 -15.52 -9.77 1.23
CA SER A 81 -14.20 -9.54 1.81
C SER A 81 -13.21 -10.59 1.36
N GLY A 82 -11.96 -10.20 1.12
CA GLY A 82 -10.92 -11.17 0.77
C GLY A 82 -9.82 -10.59 -0.10
N PHE A 83 -9.10 -11.51 -0.77
CA PHE A 83 -8.05 -11.16 -1.69
C PHE A 83 -8.29 -11.88 -3.01
N ILE A 84 -8.22 -11.14 -4.11
CA ILE A 84 -8.32 -11.68 -5.47
C ILE A 84 -6.93 -11.64 -6.10
N SER A 85 -6.44 -12.79 -6.53
CA SER A 85 -5.17 -12.97 -7.22
C SER A 85 -5.43 -13.43 -8.65
N LEU A 86 -5.04 -12.63 -9.65
CA LEU A 86 -5.02 -13.04 -11.05
C LEU A 86 -3.57 -13.09 -11.52
N ARG A 87 -3.14 -14.24 -12.03
CA ARG A 87 -1.80 -14.41 -12.60
C ARG A 87 -1.87 -15.18 -13.90
N ASN A 88 -1.36 -14.61 -15.00
CA ASN A 88 -1.34 -15.27 -16.32
C ASN A 88 -2.72 -15.85 -16.72
N SER A 89 -3.77 -15.07 -16.47
CA SER A 89 -5.15 -15.53 -16.56
C SER A 89 -6.08 -14.49 -17.19
N GLY A 90 -7.28 -14.95 -17.55
CA GLY A 90 -8.33 -14.13 -18.17
C GLY A 90 -9.63 -14.14 -17.38
N VAL A 91 -10.25 -12.98 -17.22
CA VAL A 91 -11.61 -12.84 -16.67
C VAL A 91 -12.47 -12.09 -17.69
N GLU A 92 -13.47 -12.75 -18.24
CA GLU A 92 -14.48 -12.17 -19.11
C GLU A 92 -15.70 -11.75 -18.27
N GLY A 93 -15.79 -10.44 -18.00
CA GLY A 93 -16.77 -9.84 -17.09
C GLY A 93 -16.09 -8.92 -16.08
N SER A 94 -16.88 -8.33 -15.18
CA SER A 94 -16.38 -7.39 -14.16
C SER A 94 -15.98 -8.11 -12.87
N ILE A 95 -15.10 -7.49 -12.10
CA ILE A 95 -14.74 -7.89 -10.74
C ILE A 95 -15.22 -6.82 -9.78
N VAL A 96 -15.96 -7.24 -8.75
CA VAL A 96 -16.41 -6.37 -7.66
C VAL A 96 -15.89 -6.92 -6.34
N ALA A 97 -15.06 -6.14 -5.64
CA ALA A 97 -14.61 -6.48 -4.30
C ALA A 97 -15.09 -5.42 -3.31
N LYS A 98 -15.97 -5.81 -2.39
CA LYS A 98 -16.48 -4.86 -1.39
C LYS A 98 -15.40 -4.54 -0.37
N GLN A 99 -14.62 -5.53 0.07
CA GLN A 99 -13.53 -5.33 1.03
C GLN A 99 -12.28 -6.11 0.59
N GLY A 100 -11.13 -5.45 0.56
CA GLY A 100 -9.84 -6.11 0.40
C GLY A 100 -9.08 -5.77 -0.88
N ASN A 101 -8.19 -6.68 -1.26
CA ASN A 101 -7.09 -6.38 -2.15
C ASN A 101 -7.20 -7.18 -3.44
N VAL A 102 -6.95 -6.51 -4.57
CA VAL A 102 -6.88 -7.17 -5.87
C VAL A 102 -5.46 -7.07 -6.40
N ARG A 103 -4.87 -8.21 -6.74
CA ARG A 103 -3.56 -8.30 -7.38
C ARG A 103 -3.72 -8.93 -8.75
N MET A 104 -3.25 -8.22 -9.77
CA MET A 104 -3.20 -8.70 -11.14
C MET A 104 -1.76 -8.65 -11.63
N HIS A 105 -1.28 -9.76 -12.17
CA HIS A 105 0.04 -9.84 -12.78
C HIS A 105 -0.06 -10.60 -14.10
N GLU A 106 0.30 -9.94 -15.21
CA GLU A 106 0.20 -10.54 -16.55
C GLU A 106 -1.21 -11.09 -16.83
N ALA A 107 -2.24 -10.40 -16.32
CA ALA A 107 -3.63 -10.84 -16.36
C ALA A 107 -4.52 -9.89 -17.17
N ASN A 108 -5.57 -10.45 -17.76
CA ASN A 108 -6.53 -9.72 -18.60
C ASN A 108 -7.92 -9.72 -17.96
N LEU A 109 -8.47 -8.54 -17.71
CA LEU A 109 -9.84 -8.32 -17.26
C LEU A 109 -10.65 -7.63 -18.36
N TYR A 110 -11.63 -8.34 -18.91
CA TYR A 110 -12.52 -7.85 -19.97
C TYR A 110 -13.82 -7.29 -19.40
N GLY A 111 -13.69 -6.37 -18.43
CA GLY A 111 -14.78 -5.71 -17.72
C GLY A 111 -14.24 -4.66 -16.76
N ASP A 112 -15.08 -4.22 -15.82
CA ASP A 112 -14.71 -3.23 -14.80
C ASP A 112 -14.04 -3.90 -13.60
N LEU A 113 -13.12 -3.17 -12.94
CA LEU A 113 -12.61 -3.52 -11.61
C LEU A 113 -13.10 -2.49 -10.61
N THR A 114 -14.01 -2.88 -9.72
CA THR A 114 -14.60 -2.00 -8.71
C THR A 114 -14.25 -2.46 -7.30
N LEU A 115 -13.62 -1.57 -6.53
CA LEU A 115 -13.36 -1.75 -5.10
C LEU A 115 -14.27 -0.81 -4.30
N GLU A 116 -15.18 -1.34 -3.47
CA GLU A 116 -16.20 -0.52 -2.79
C GLU A 116 -15.81 -0.06 -1.38
N GLY A 117 -14.86 -0.70 -0.71
CA GLY A 117 -14.29 -0.24 0.58
C GLY A 117 -15.23 -0.33 1.77
N GLY A 118 -15.90 -1.47 1.92
CA GLY A 118 -16.87 -1.73 2.97
C GLY A 118 -16.30 -1.77 4.39
N VAL A 119 -17.20 -1.68 5.36
CA VAL A 119 -16.91 -1.81 6.80
C VAL A 119 -17.26 -3.23 7.26
N ARG A 120 -16.32 -3.89 7.93
CA ARG A 120 -16.51 -5.29 8.39
C ARG A 120 -17.42 -5.33 9.61
N SER A 121 -18.64 -5.86 9.49
CA SER A 121 -19.59 -5.96 10.61
C SER A 121 -19.19 -7.07 11.62
N PRO A 122 -19.54 -6.94 12.91
CA PRO A 122 -19.10 -7.84 13.99
C PRO A 122 -19.47 -9.33 13.82
N GLY A 123 -20.41 -9.65 12.91
CA GLY A 123 -20.92 -11.01 12.71
C GLY A 123 -19.97 -11.97 11.99
N GLY A 124 -18.90 -11.48 11.34
CA GLY A 124 -17.98 -12.32 10.55
C GLY A 124 -16.62 -12.64 11.19
N ALA A 125 -16.31 -12.05 12.35
CA ALA A 125 -15.17 -12.41 13.20
C ALA A 125 -15.40 -11.73 14.56
N ALA A 126 -15.86 -12.49 15.54
CA ALA A 126 -16.32 -12.02 16.85
C ALA A 126 -15.25 -11.39 17.78
N ALA A 127 -14.16 -10.84 17.23
CA ALA A 127 -13.00 -10.37 18.01
C ALA A 127 -12.55 -8.92 17.73
N TYR A 128 -13.09 -8.22 16.73
CA TYR A 128 -12.59 -6.88 16.37
C TYR A 128 -13.73 -5.85 16.17
N PRO A 129 -13.54 -4.58 16.59
CA PRO A 129 -14.45 -3.49 16.24
C PRO A 129 -14.55 -3.33 14.72
N LEU A 130 -15.59 -2.65 14.23
CA LEU A 130 -15.75 -2.26 12.81
C LEU A 130 -14.45 -1.60 12.30
N LEU A 131 -13.60 -2.36 11.63
CA LEU A 131 -12.37 -1.86 11.02
C LEU A 131 -12.65 -1.67 9.53
N PRO A 132 -12.51 -0.43 9.00
CA PRO A 132 -12.58 -0.27 7.55
C PRO A 132 -11.39 -0.99 6.92
N LEU A 133 -11.65 -1.78 5.89
CA LEU A 133 -10.63 -2.47 5.09
C LEU A 133 -10.36 -1.66 3.82
N ASN A 134 -9.09 -1.52 3.48
CA ASN A 134 -8.67 -0.67 2.36
C ASN A 134 -9.09 -1.27 1.01
N GLN A 135 -9.48 -0.41 0.08
CA GLN A 135 -9.64 -0.71 -1.33
C GLN A 135 -8.27 -0.65 -2.02
N THR A 136 -7.50 -1.75 -2.04
CA THR A 136 -6.20 -1.74 -2.73
C THR A 136 -6.22 -2.53 -4.02
N ALA A 137 -5.68 -1.95 -5.10
CA ALA A 137 -5.43 -2.65 -6.35
C ALA A 137 -3.95 -2.54 -6.74
N HIS A 138 -3.33 -3.69 -6.99
CA HIS A 138 -1.98 -3.75 -7.56
C HIS A 138 -2.03 -4.48 -8.91
N LEU A 139 -1.84 -3.73 -9.99
CA LEU A 139 -1.85 -4.25 -11.35
C LEU A 139 -0.44 -4.11 -11.95
N SER A 140 0.11 -5.21 -12.44
CA SER A 140 1.41 -5.26 -13.12
C SER A 140 1.27 -5.97 -14.46
N ASP A 141 1.73 -5.34 -15.54
CA ASP A 141 1.78 -5.94 -16.87
C ASP A 141 0.40 -6.48 -17.31
N SER A 142 -0.66 -5.78 -16.91
CA SER A 142 -2.05 -6.25 -16.98
C SER A 142 -2.90 -5.36 -17.89
N LEU A 143 -4.06 -5.89 -18.30
CA LEU A 143 -5.06 -5.19 -19.08
C LEU A 143 -6.41 -5.17 -18.34
N VAL A 144 -7.03 -3.99 -18.24
CA VAL A 144 -8.44 -3.81 -17.86
C VAL A 144 -9.14 -3.09 -18.99
N THR A 145 -10.16 -3.71 -19.60
CA THR A 145 -10.89 -3.07 -20.71
C THR A 145 -11.98 -2.11 -20.26
N GLY A 146 -12.50 -2.28 -19.04
CA GLY A 146 -13.49 -1.40 -18.43
C GLY A 146 -12.85 -0.30 -17.58
N ASN A 147 -13.65 0.22 -16.65
CA ASN A 147 -13.23 1.25 -15.68
C ASN A 147 -12.56 0.61 -14.46
N LEU A 148 -11.71 1.39 -13.79
CA LEU A 148 -11.06 1.01 -12.55
C LEU A 148 -11.50 1.97 -11.45
N ARG A 149 -12.17 1.47 -10.41
CA ARG A 149 -12.55 2.26 -9.24
C ARG A 149 -11.87 1.75 -7.97
N GLY A 150 -11.26 2.67 -7.22
CA GLY A 150 -10.73 2.40 -5.88
C GLY A 150 -10.04 3.61 -5.25
N SER A 151 -9.71 3.51 -3.96
CA SER A 151 -9.06 4.58 -3.20
C SER A 151 -7.54 4.46 -3.14
N ASP A 152 -6.99 3.27 -3.39
CA ASP A 152 -5.57 2.99 -3.26
C ASP A 152 -5.02 2.10 -4.39
N LEU A 153 -4.41 2.71 -5.40
CA LEU A 153 -4.04 2.04 -6.65
C LEU A 153 -2.52 2.02 -6.86
N ARG A 154 -2.02 0.92 -7.41
CA ARG A 154 -0.65 0.78 -7.90
C ARG A 154 -0.67 0.12 -9.27
N LEU A 155 -0.25 0.87 -10.28
CA LEU A 155 -0.22 0.46 -11.67
C LEU A 155 1.22 0.37 -12.13
N GLN A 156 1.62 -0.76 -12.68
CA GLN A 156 2.92 -0.98 -13.29
C GLN A 156 2.73 -1.53 -14.70
N SER A 157 3.23 -0.83 -15.72
CA SER A 157 3.14 -1.28 -17.12
C SER A 157 1.74 -1.77 -17.52
N THR A 158 0.69 -1.11 -17.02
CA THR A 158 -0.70 -1.59 -17.09
C THR A 158 -1.50 -0.72 -18.05
N THR A 159 -2.40 -1.35 -18.82
CA THR A 159 -3.35 -0.67 -19.69
C THR A 159 -4.76 -0.73 -19.11
N ILE A 160 -5.35 0.43 -18.85
CA ILE A 160 -6.77 0.63 -18.54
C ILE A 160 -7.39 1.28 -19.78
N ARG A 161 -8.36 0.63 -20.43
CA ARG A 161 -9.04 1.24 -21.60
C ARG A 161 -10.16 2.20 -21.20
N GLY A 162 -10.79 1.97 -20.05
CA GLY A 162 -11.75 2.90 -19.45
C GLY A 162 -11.05 4.05 -18.71
N HIS A 163 -11.80 4.66 -17.80
CA HIS A 163 -11.28 5.69 -16.89
C HIS A 163 -10.95 5.11 -15.51
N ILE A 164 -10.22 5.89 -14.72
CA ILE A 164 -9.92 5.59 -13.32
C ILE A 164 -10.73 6.52 -12.43
N ASP A 165 -11.58 5.95 -11.58
CA ASP A 165 -12.33 6.66 -10.54
C ASP A 165 -11.65 6.49 -9.19
N LEU A 166 -11.03 7.57 -8.71
CA LEU A 166 -10.48 7.63 -7.36
C LEU A 166 -11.58 7.95 -6.35
N ASP A 167 -11.85 6.97 -5.49
CA ASP A 167 -12.79 7.09 -4.37
C ASP A 167 -12.09 7.78 -3.18
N CYS A 168 -12.17 9.11 -3.15
CA CYS A 168 -11.55 9.96 -2.14
C CYS A 168 -12.37 10.07 -0.85
N GLU A 169 -13.59 9.51 -0.84
CA GLU A 169 -14.50 9.54 0.31
C GLU A 169 -14.63 8.16 0.97
N ALA A 170 -13.92 7.16 0.45
CA ALA A 170 -13.86 5.83 1.03
C ALA A 170 -13.55 5.90 2.53
N ALA A 171 -14.40 5.28 3.35
CA ALA A 171 -14.26 5.28 4.81
C ALA A 171 -12.89 4.74 5.28
N ALA A 172 -12.29 3.87 4.48
CA ALA A 172 -10.94 3.34 4.68
C ALA A 172 -9.84 4.41 4.70
N LEU A 173 -10.02 5.53 4.00
CA LEU A 173 -9.06 6.62 4.01
C LEU A 173 -9.01 7.32 5.38
N ARG A 174 -10.05 7.21 6.22
CA ARG A 174 -10.18 7.95 7.49
C ARG A 174 -9.90 9.45 7.32
N GLY A 175 -10.36 9.96 6.18
CA GLY A 175 -10.15 11.33 5.74
C GLY A 175 -8.80 11.60 5.07
N ASP A 176 -7.86 10.66 5.00
CA ASP A 176 -6.64 10.86 4.19
C ASP A 176 -6.97 10.98 2.68
N GLU A 177 -5.96 11.24 1.84
CA GLU A 177 -6.14 11.34 0.40
C GLU A 177 -6.12 9.96 -0.29
N ALA A 178 -6.95 9.79 -1.33
CA ALA A 178 -6.86 8.64 -2.22
C ALA A 178 -5.52 8.66 -2.96
N ARG A 179 -4.93 7.50 -3.24
CA ARG A 179 -3.59 7.40 -3.82
C ARG A 179 -3.58 6.55 -5.08
N ILE A 180 -2.80 6.99 -6.05
CA ILE A 180 -2.43 6.18 -7.22
C ILE A 180 -0.93 6.31 -7.48
N VAL A 181 -0.26 5.18 -7.63
CA VAL A 181 1.16 5.10 -7.99
C VAL A 181 1.27 4.51 -9.38
N ILE A 182 1.86 5.25 -10.31
CA ILE A 182 2.02 4.84 -11.71
C ILE A 182 3.50 4.63 -12.00
N LEU A 183 3.85 3.38 -12.25
CA LEU A 183 5.21 2.91 -12.54
C LEU A 183 5.29 2.42 -13.99
N GLY A 184 6.39 2.76 -14.66
CA GLY A 184 6.60 2.37 -16.06
C GLY A 184 5.60 3.05 -17.02
N ARG A 185 5.34 2.40 -18.16
CA ARG A 185 4.43 2.92 -19.18
C ARG A 185 3.03 2.40 -18.91
N CYS A 186 2.21 3.20 -18.23
CA CYS A 186 0.78 2.91 -18.10
C CYS A 186 -0.01 3.71 -19.13
N GLN A 187 -1.09 3.11 -19.62
CA GLN A 187 -2.06 3.77 -20.48
C GLN A 187 -3.41 3.74 -19.78
N THR A 188 -4.07 4.88 -19.71
CA THR A 188 -5.39 5.01 -19.11
C THR A 188 -6.17 6.08 -19.86
N GLY A 189 -7.50 5.98 -19.88
CA GLY A 189 -8.36 7.13 -20.13
C GLY A 189 -8.22 8.16 -19.00
N GLU A 190 -9.24 8.98 -18.77
CA GLU A 190 -9.20 10.02 -17.73
C GLU A 190 -9.04 9.46 -16.31
N ILE A 191 -8.45 10.27 -15.42
CA ILE A 191 -8.45 10.02 -13.97
C ILE A 191 -9.39 11.04 -13.33
N GLN A 192 -10.48 10.54 -12.74
CA GLN A 192 -11.44 11.35 -12.02
C GLN A 192 -11.23 11.17 -10.50
N ALA A 193 -11.15 12.28 -9.76
CA ALA A 193 -11.10 12.26 -8.30
C ALA A 193 -12.37 12.89 -7.71
N THR A 194 -13.00 12.19 -6.76
CA THR A 194 -14.18 12.69 -6.03
C THR A 194 -13.83 13.73 -4.97
N GLY A 195 -12.56 13.78 -4.55
CA GLY A 195 -12.09 14.64 -3.45
C GLY A 195 -10.57 14.84 -3.48
N ARG A 196 -9.91 14.72 -2.32
CA ARG A 196 -8.46 14.89 -2.24
C ARG A 196 -7.74 13.64 -2.70
N ALA A 197 -6.83 13.78 -3.66
CA ALA A 197 -6.07 12.66 -4.21
C ALA A 197 -4.59 13.01 -4.44
N LEU A 198 -3.74 12.00 -4.32
CA LEU A 198 -2.32 12.04 -4.63
C LEU A 198 -2.01 11.07 -5.78
N ILE A 199 -1.45 11.61 -6.86
CA ILE A 199 -0.96 10.85 -8.01
C ILE A 199 0.57 10.90 -8.00
N ILE A 200 1.21 9.73 -7.92
CA ILE A 200 2.67 9.60 -7.94
C ILE A 200 3.08 8.98 -9.28
N VAL A 201 3.90 9.67 -10.07
CA VAL A 201 4.30 9.22 -11.41
C VAL A 201 5.78 9.43 -11.67
N ASN A 202 6.42 8.54 -12.41
CA ASN A 202 7.82 8.73 -12.83
C ASN A 202 7.98 9.67 -14.04
N ASN A 203 6.89 9.93 -14.78
CA ASN A 203 6.88 10.87 -15.90
C ASN A 203 5.45 11.35 -16.17
N PRO A 204 5.10 12.61 -15.85
CA PRO A 204 3.73 13.11 -15.98
C PRO A 204 3.32 13.38 -17.43
N ARG A 205 4.24 13.34 -18.40
CA ARG A 205 3.89 13.55 -19.82
C ARG A 205 2.91 12.51 -20.36
N TRP A 206 2.83 11.35 -19.70
CA TRP A 206 1.94 10.25 -20.06
C TRP A 206 0.70 10.18 -19.17
N LEU A 207 0.52 11.15 -18.26
CA LEU A 207 -0.70 11.24 -17.49
C LEU A 207 -1.86 11.65 -18.41
N PRO A 208 -3.01 10.96 -18.31
CA PRO A 208 -4.22 11.39 -19.00
C PRO A 208 -4.75 12.70 -18.40
N GLY A 209 -5.85 13.20 -18.95
CA GLY A 209 -6.62 14.27 -18.32
C GLY A 209 -7.02 13.88 -16.89
N ILE A 210 -6.81 14.82 -15.96
CA ILE A 210 -7.22 14.71 -14.56
C ILE A 210 -8.43 15.63 -14.36
N THR A 211 -9.52 15.11 -13.83
CA THR A 211 -10.77 15.86 -13.62
C THR A 211 -11.29 15.67 -12.18
N GLY A 212 -12.05 16.67 -11.71
CA GLY A 212 -12.61 16.66 -10.36
C GLY A 212 -11.60 16.83 -9.23
N GLY A 213 -12.11 16.97 -8.00
CA GLY A 213 -11.32 16.90 -6.77
C GLY A 213 -10.21 17.94 -6.60
N HIS A 214 -9.42 17.76 -5.53
CA HIS A 214 -8.15 18.43 -5.32
C HIS A 214 -7.03 17.42 -5.50
N VAL A 215 -6.40 17.42 -6.68
CA VAL A 215 -5.40 16.43 -7.04
C VAL A 215 -4.00 17.03 -6.96
N VAL A 216 -3.13 16.38 -6.19
CA VAL A 216 -1.69 16.67 -6.17
C VAL A 216 -0.98 15.64 -7.04
N VAL A 217 -0.16 16.12 -7.98
CA VAL A 217 0.71 15.26 -8.79
C VAL A 217 2.15 15.38 -8.27
N LEU A 218 2.70 14.26 -7.80
CA LEU A 218 4.12 14.12 -7.49
C LEU A 218 4.83 13.52 -8.70
N ASP A 219 5.49 14.40 -9.45
CA ASP A 219 6.43 14.03 -10.51
C ASP A 219 7.75 13.54 -9.90
N MET A 220 7.98 12.24 -10.03
CA MET A 220 9.15 11.52 -9.57
C MET A 220 10.17 11.28 -10.70
N SER A 221 10.09 12.00 -11.82
CA SER A 221 11.19 12.05 -12.79
C SER A 221 12.46 12.57 -12.10
N PRO A 222 13.67 12.09 -12.46
CA PRO A 222 14.89 12.41 -11.73
C PRO A 222 15.11 13.91 -11.49
N GLU A 223 14.91 14.73 -12.52
CA GLU A 223 15.07 16.18 -12.43
C GLU A 223 13.99 16.83 -11.55
N ALA A 224 12.72 16.46 -11.72
CA ALA A 224 11.61 17.05 -10.95
C ALA A 224 11.68 16.65 -9.47
N ALA A 225 11.97 15.38 -9.18
CA ALA A 225 12.16 14.88 -7.82
C ALA A 225 13.31 15.60 -7.12
N TYR A 226 14.43 15.82 -7.83
CA TYR A 226 15.57 16.55 -7.28
C TYR A 226 15.27 18.04 -7.06
N GLN A 227 14.61 18.71 -8.01
CA GLN A 227 14.18 20.10 -7.83
C GLN A 227 13.25 20.25 -6.62
N ARG A 228 12.31 19.30 -6.47
CA ARG A 228 11.38 19.25 -5.34
C ARG A 228 12.08 19.01 -4.00
N LEU A 229 13.11 18.16 -3.98
CA LEU A 229 13.96 17.96 -2.82
C LEU A 229 14.62 19.29 -2.37
N MET A 230 15.07 20.09 -3.34
CA MET A 230 15.74 21.37 -3.11
C MET A 230 14.80 22.55 -2.83
N ALA A 231 13.50 22.39 -3.07
CA ALA A 231 12.51 23.46 -2.95
C ALA A 231 12.10 23.68 -1.48
N ALA A 232 12.66 24.71 -0.85
CA ALA A 232 12.41 25.04 0.56
C ALA A 232 10.95 25.46 0.85
N ASP A 233 10.25 26.01 -0.15
CA ASP A 233 8.86 26.47 -0.06
C ASP A 233 7.83 25.34 0.01
N GLN A 234 8.27 24.09 -0.20
CA GLN A 234 7.39 22.92 -0.17
C GLN A 234 7.31 22.23 1.19
N LEU A 235 8.03 22.74 2.20
CA LEU A 235 7.89 22.29 3.57
C LEU A 235 7.01 23.23 4.39
N PRO A 236 6.25 22.70 5.35
CA PRO A 236 5.65 23.51 6.40
C PRO A 236 6.72 24.32 7.14
N ARG A 237 6.33 25.47 7.70
CA ARG A 237 7.21 26.23 8.61
C ARG A 237 7.30 25.51 9.94
N VAL A 238 8.41 25.69 10.65
CA VAL A 238 8.67 25.09 11.97
C VAL A 238 7.55 25.39 12.99
N ASP A 239 6.95 26.58 12.87
CA ASP A 239 5.89 27.01 13.78
C ASP A 239 4.49 26.60 13.37
N ASP A 240 4.30 26.06 12.16
CA ASP A 240 2.99 25.66 11.67
C ASP A 240 2.41 24.54 12.54
N PRO A 241 1.08 24.53 12.77
CA PRO A 241 0.42 23.44 13.47
C PRO A 241 0.56 22.13 12.70
N LEU A 242 0.46 21.01 13.41
CA LEU A 242 0.33 19.69 12.80
C LEU A 242 -1.14 19.45 12.41
N ASP A 243 -1.66 20.26 11.49
CA ASP A 243 -2.92 19.99 10.83
C ASP A 243 -2.70 19.18 9.54
N LYS A 244 -3.81 18.72 8.99
CA LYS A 244 -3.84 17.74 7.91
C LYS A 244 -3.14 18.18 6.61
N PRO A 245 -3.26 19.43 6.14
CA PRO A 245 -2.55 19.87 4.93
C PRO A 245 -1.03 19.86 5.12
N GLN A 246 -0.54 20.32 6.26
CA GLN A 246 0.87 20.41 6.62
C GLN A 246 1.47 19.02 6.79
N TRP A 247 0.72 18.13 7.45
CA TRP A 247 1.08 16.72 7.55
C TRP A 247 1.27 16.08 6.16
N ARG A 248 0.37 16.36 5.20
CA ARG A 248 0.50 15.80 3.84
C ARG A 248 1.67 16.38 3.08
N GLN A 249 1.91 17.69 3.16
CA GLN A 249 3.11 18.29 2.57
C GLN A 249 4.38 17.64 3.13
N PHE A 250 4.42 17.41 4.44
CA PHE A 250 5.49 16.68 5.09
C PHE A 250 5.60 15.24 4.57
N GLN A 251 4.51 14.49 4.46
CA GLN A 251 4.50 13.14 3.90
C GLN A 251 4.99 13.09 2.44
N HIS A 252 4.59 14.06 1.60
CA HIS A 252 5.04 14.16 0.21
C HIS A 252 6.55 14.42 0.14
N ALA A 253 7.08 15.24 1.05
CA ALA A 253 8.52 15.48 1.17
C ALA A 253 9.28 14.23 1.65
N LEU A 254 8.75 13.50 2.64
CA LEU A 254 9.32 12.22 3.09
C LEU A 254 9.36 11.19 1.97
N TYR A 255 8.27 11.08 1.20
CA TYR A 255 8.19 10.19 0.07
C TYR A 255 9.23 10.55 -1.00
N THR A 256 9.34 11.84 -1.34
CA THR A 256 10.34 12.34 -2.30
C THR A 256 11.77 12.01 -1.86
N LEU A 257 12.07 12.16 -0.57
CA LEU A 257 13.37 11.80 0.01
C LEU A 257 13.67 10.30 -0.14
N CYS A 258 12.69 9.44 0.15
CA CYS A 258 12.85 7.98 0.10
C CYS A 258 12.91 7.41 -1.31
N GLN A 259 12.24 8.06 -2.26
CA GLN A 259 12.07 7.58 -3.63
C GLN A 259 12.90 8.38 -4.64
N LEU A 260 13.85 9.17 -4.16
CA LEU A 260 14.75 9.94 -5.03
C LEU A 260 15.57 8.99 -5.91
N PRO A 261 15.52 9.12 -7.25
CA PRO A 261 16.31 8.27 -8.14
C PRO A 261 17.82 8.32 -7.85
N ASP A 262 18.51 7.20 -8.02
CA ASP A 262 19.95 7.10 -7.78
C ASP A 262 20.79 7.91 -8.77
N ARG A 263 20.29 8.06 -10.00
CA ARG A 263 20.96 8.79 -11.08
C ARG A 263 20.11 9.99 -11.49
N ILE A 264 20.63 11.18 -11.22
CA ILE A 264 20.03 12.45 -11.63
C ILE A 264 20.97 13.06 -12.67
N PRO A 265 20.51 13.32 -13.91
CA PRO A 265 21.36 13.90 -14.94
C PRO A 265 22.00 15.21 -14.49
N GLY A 266 23.33 15.30 -14.61
CA GLY A 266 24.10 16.50 -14.24
C GLY A 266 24.37 16.69 -12.75
N VAL A 267 23.98 15.75 -11.88
CA VAL A 267 24.25 15.80 -10.43
C VAL A 267 25.14 14.63 -10.05
N ASP A 268 26.31 14.91 -9.48
CA ASP A 268 27.20 13.88 -8.96
C ASP A 268 26.68 13.28 -7.64
N GLY A 269 27.21 12.11 -7.27
CA GLY A 269 26.75 11.37 -6.08
C GLY A 269 26.94 12.11 -4.75
N GLU A 270 27.98 12.94 -4.62
CA GLU A 270 28.27 13.68 -3.39
C GLU A 270 27.36 14.90 -3.24
N SER A 271 27.12 15.62 -4.35
CA SER A 271 26.14 16.70 -4.42
C SER A 271 24.73 16.21 -4.12
N ARG A 272 24.34 15.04 -4.68
CA ARG A 272 23.07 14.37 -4.36
C ARG A 272 23.00 14.05 -2.87
N ARG A 273 24.03 13.41 -2.32
CA ARG A 273 24.08 13.02 -0.91
C ARG A 273 23.95 14.23 0.02
N SER A 274 24.70 15.29 -0.25
CA SER A 274 24.66 16.53 0.54
C SER A 274 23.26 17.14 0.54
N SER A 275 22.61 17.19 -0.63
CA SER A 275 21.24 17.70 -0.78
C SER A 275 20.23 16.87 0.01
N VAL A 276 20.34 15.54 -0.06
CA VAL A 276 19.49 14.61 0.72
C VAL A 276 19.69 14.83 2.22
N MET A 277 20.93 14.97 2.69
CA MET A 277 21.22 15.17 4.12
C MET A 277 20.73 16.53 4.62
N ASN A 278 20.93 17.60 3.86
CA ASN A 278 20.41 18.92 4.19
C ASN A 278 18.88 18.89 4.31
N ARG A 279 18.20 18.29 3.34
CA ARG A 279 16.74 18.16 3.35
C ARG A 279 16.24 17.29 4.49
N ALA A 280 16.92 16.18 4.78
CA ALA A 280 16.62 15.37 5.94
C ALA A 280 16.78 16.16 7.24
N GLN A 281 17.78 17.04 7.34
CA GLN A 281 17.98 17.88 8.52
C GLN A 281 16.87 18.92 8.70
N GLU A 282 16.38 19.54 7.62
CA GLU A 282 15.20 20.43 7.65
C GLU A 282 13.94 19.70 8.14
N LEU A 283 13.68 18.51 7.58
CA LEU A 283 12.58 17.66 7.99
C LEU A 283 12.72 17.21 9.45
N ALA A 284 13.94 16.94 9.91
CA ALA A 284 14.21 16.59 11.30
C ALA A 284 13.87 17.74 12.27
N GLN A 285 14.14 18.98 11.87
CA GLN A 285 13.77 20.16 12.66
C GLN A 285 12.25 20.29 12.79
N LEU A 286 11.50 20.07 11.70
CA LEU A 286 10.04 20.06 11.71
C LEU A 286 9.48 18.95 12.60
N LEU A 287 9.97 17.72 12.40
CA LEU A 287 9.57 16.56 13.19
C LEU A 287 9.80 16.80 14.68
N ARG A 288 10.95 17.39 15.03
CA ARG A 288 11.29 17.74 16.40
C ARG A 288 10.35 18.81 16.96
N ALA A 289 10.12 19.90 16.23
CA ALA A 289 9.23 20.96 16.68
C ALA A 289 7.80 20.45 16.92
N TRP A 290 7.30 19.54 16.08
CA TRP A 290 6.01 18.90 16.30
C TRP A 290 6.02 17.87 17.43
N ALA A 291 7.08 17.08 17.58
CA ALA A 291 7.21 16.16 18.72
C ALA A 291 7.25 16.91 20.06
N ASP A 292 7.92 18.06 20.10
CA ASP A 292 8.01 18.92 21.29
C ASP A 292 6.65 19.58 21.64
N LYS A 293 5.80 19.85 20.63
CA LYS A 293 4.46 20.42 20.79
C LYS A 293 3.40 19.36 21.14
N ASP A 294 3.32 18.30 20.35
CA ASP A 294 2.28 17.26 20.44
C ASP A 294 2.74 15.93 19.80
N VAL A 295 3.56 15.17 20.54
CA VAL A 295 3.99 13.83 20.10
C VAL A 295 2.81 12.87 19.89
N LYS A 296 1.70 13.06 20.61
CA LYS A 296 0.52 12.20 20.48
C LYS A 296 -0.19 12.47 19.16
N GLY A 297 -0.42 13.74 18.82
CA GLY A 297 -0.97 14.12 17.52
C GLY A 297 -0.09 13.64 16.37
N LEU A 298 1.24 13.79 16.48
CA LEU A 298 2.20 13.29 15.48
C LEU A 298 2.13 11.77 15.28
N THR A 299 2.03 11.02 16.37
CA THR A 299 1.97 9.55 16.30
C THR A 299 0.60 9.06 15.84
N GLU A 300 -0.47 9.80 16.12
CA GLU A 300 -1.79 9.58 15.52
C GLU A 300 -1.75 9.80 14.00
N GLN A 301 -1.09 10.86 13.51
CA GLN A 301 -0.91 11.13 12.07
C GLN A 301 0.01 10.10 11.38
N LEU A 302 1.11 9.68 12.01
CA LEU A 302 1.91 8.54 11.51
C LEU A 302 1.09 7.26 11.48
N GLY A 303 0.28 7.09 12.52
CA GLY A 303 -0.74 6.07 12.62
C GLY A 303 -1.92 6.27 11.68
N THR A 304 -1.92 7.24 10.74
CA THR A 304 -2.83 7.28 9.58
C THR A 304 -2.23 6.69 8.30
N VAL A 305 -0.94 6.33 8.31
CA VAL A 305 -0.25 5.77 7.13
C VAL A 305 -0.56 4.28 7.02
N TRP A 306 -1.32 3.91 6.00
CA TRP A 306 -1.87 2.55 5.89
C TRP A 306 -0.97 1.55 5.19
N ARG A 307 -0.26 1.99 4.14
CA ARG A 307 0.63 1.10 3.39
C ARG A 307 1.86 0.81 4.24
N SER A 308 2.12 -0.48 4.48
CA SER A 308 3.32 -0.94 5.20
C SER A 308 4.59 -0.40 4.54
N ASP A 309 4.65 -0.35 3.22
CA ASP A 309 5.79 0.19 2.47
C ASP A 309 5.97 1.70 2.71
N GLU A 310 4.88 2.48 2.72
CA GLU A 310 4.93 3.92 2.98
C GLU A 310 5.23 4.23 4.44
N LEU A 311 4.70 3.43 5.38
CA LEU A 311 5.12 3.50 6.76
C LEU A 311 6.61 3.18 6.87
N GLY A 312 7.11 2.19 6.12
CA GLY A 312 8.54 1.90 5.99
C GLY A 312 9.34 3.08 5.45
N TYR A 313 8.85 3.79 4.43
CA TYR A 313 9.47 5.02 3.92
C TYR A 313 9.50 6.12 4.98
N ASN A 314 8.37 6.39 5.63
CA ASN A 314 8.28 7.39 6.68
C ASN A 314 9.22 7.06 7.85
N LEU A 315 9.25 5.79 8.29
CA LEU A 315 10.13 5.33 9.35
C LEU A 315 11.60 5.37 8.94
N ALA A 316 11.94 5.08 7.68
CA ALA A 316 13.30 5.22 7.17
C ALA A 316 13.73 6.68 7.13
N ALA A 317 12.87 7.57 6.65
CA ALA A 317 13.13 9.00 6.66
C ALA A 317 13.29 9.51 8.10
N ILE A 318 12.41 9.10 9.03
CA ILE A 318 12.54 9.39 10.47
C ILE A 318 13.85 8.87 11.03
N GLY A 319 14.24 7.63 10.70
CA GLY A 319 15.55 7.08 11.08
C GLY A 319 16.70 7.95 10.60
N THR A 320 16.66 8.39 9.33
CA THR A 320 17.67 9.31 8.76
C THR A 320 17.67 10.67 9.48
N MET A 321 16.49 11.23 9.76
CA MET A 321 16.33 12.48 10.52
C MET A 321 16.92 12.39 11.93
N LEU A 322 16.78 11.23 12.58
CA LEU A 322 17.30 10.98 13.93
C LEU A 322 18.83 10.92 13.98
N LEU A 323 19.52 10.69 12.85
CA LEU A 323 20.99 10.73 12.79
C LEU A 323 21.54 12.12 13.16
N ALA A 324 20.82 13.18 12.81
CA ALA A 324 21.19 14.57 13.10
C ALA A 324 20.53 15.12 14.38
N SER A 325 19.72 14.31 15.06
CA SER A 325 18.92 14.76 16.19
C SER A 325 19.66 14.67 17.52
N VAL A 326 19.49 15.70 18.36
CA VAL A 326 19.96 15.70 19.76
C VAL A 326 18.96 14.89 20.61
N PRO A 327 19.41 14.09 21.58
CA PRO A 327 18.51 13.34 22.47
C PRO A 327 17.55 14.25 23.23
N SER A 328 16.27 13.87 23.29
CA SER A 328 15.26 14.48 24.16
C SER A 328 14.22 13.44 24.60
N PRO A 329 13.50 13.66 25.72
CA PRO A 329 12.41 12.77 26.14
C PRO A 329 11.31 12.63 25.08
N GLN A 330 11.00 13.68 24.35
CA GLN A 330 9.98 13.68 23.29
C GLN A 330 10.42 12.87 22.08
N ILE A 331 11.71 12.93 21.73
CA ILE A 331 12.28 12.08 20.69
C ILE A 331 12.30 10.61 21.13
N ASP A 332 12.60 10.33 22.40
CA ASP A 332 12.52 8.96 22.93
C ASP A 332 11.07 8.41 22.84
N LEU A 333 10.06 9.22 23.17
CA LEU A 333 8.64 8.84 23.01
C LEU A 333 8.26 8.60 21.54
N LEU A 334 8.72 9.47 20.64
CA LEU A 334 8.50 9.30 19.20
C LEU A 334 9.14 7.99 18.70
N ILE A 335 10.33 7.66 19.18
CA ILE A 335 11.03 6.41 18.84
C ILE A 335 10.20 5.19 19.29
N ASP A 336 9.71 5.20 20.52
CA ASP A 336 8.93 4.09 21.07
C ASP A 336 7.63 3.88 20.29
N GLU A 337 6.95 4.96 19.91
CA GLU A 337 5.73 4.91 19.11
C GLU A 337 6.00 4.49 17.65
N CYS A 338 7.07 4.99 17.03
CA CYS A 338 7.52 4.52 15.72
C CYS A 338 7.77 3.01 15.72
N ALA A 339 8.44 2.50 16.75
CA ALA A 339 8.72 1.09 16.91
C ALA A 339 7.45 0.26 17.15
N ARG A 340 6.51 0.77 17.95
CA ARG A 340 5.19 0.14 18.17
C ARG A 340 4.41 0.06 16.86
N LEU A 341 4.37 1.15 16.08
CA LEU A 341 3.71 1.19 14.78
C LEU A 341 4.36 0.19 13.80
N ALA A 342 5.68 0.19 13.69
CA ALA A 342 6.43 -0.74 12.85
C ALA A 342 6.05 -2.21 13.15
N ARG A 343 6.09 -2.61 14.43
CA ARG A 343 5.70 -3.95 14.88
C ARG A 343 4.24 -4.27 14.57
N SER A 344 3.33 -3.34 14.86
CA SER A 344 1.89 -3.55 14.64
C SER A 344 1.52 -3.70 13.17
N ARG A 345 2.36 -3.20 12.26
CA ARG A 345 2.14 -3.21 10.81
C ARG A 345 3.08 -4.16 10.06
N GLY A 346 3.93 -4.91 10.77
CA GLY A 346 4.87 -5.86 10.17
C GLY A 346 6.00 -5.20 9.36
N VAL A 347 6.30 -3.92 9.60
CA VAL A 347 7.42 -3.24 8.93
C VAL A 347 8.73 -3.71 9.55
N THR A 348 9.57 -4.38 8.75
CA THR A 348 10.82 -4.95 9.22
C THR A 348 11.96 -3.92 9.25
N ARG A 349 12.94 -4.16 10.13
CA ARG A 349 14.16 -3.35 10.20
C ARG A 349 14.97 -3.44 8.91
N SER A 350 14.94 -4.59 8.23
CA SER A 350 15.58 -4.76 6.92
C SER A 350 14.94 -3.86 5.85
N ALA A 351 13.61 -3.75 5.81
CA ALA A 351 12.91 -2.88 4.89
C ALA A 351 13.27 -1.40 5.15
N ILE A 352 13.26 -0.97 6.41
CA ILE A 352 13.65 0.40 6.81
C ILE A 352 15.12 0.67 6.45
N GLY A 353 16.03 -0.26 6.78
CA GLY A 353 17.47 -0.13 6.52
C GLY A 353 17.83 -0.05 5.04
N LYS A 354 17.12 -0.80 4.19
CA LYS A 354 17.28 -0.71 2.73
C LYS A 354 16.95 0.70 2.23
N GLN A 355 15.86 1.29 2.71
CA GLN A 355 15.45 2.64 2.29
C GLN A 355 16.38 3.72 2.85
N MET A 356 16.86 3.57 4.09
CA MET A 356 17.90 4.44 4.64
C MET A 356 19.19 4.41 3.81
N THR A 357 19.60 3.21 3.38
CA THR A 357 20.77 3.07 2.49
C THR A 357 20.57 3.80 1.15
N ASN A 358 19.38 3.72 0.54
CA ASN A 358 19.05 4.44 -0.70
C ASN A 358 19.14 5.98 -0.54
N MET A 359 18.82 6.48 0.67
CA MET A 359 19.00 7.89 1.06
C MET A 359 20.46 8.26 1.37
N GLY A 360 21.42 7.35 1.18
CA GLY A 360 22.83 7.58 1.51
C GLY A 360 23.13 7.58 3.01
N ALA A 361 22.18 7.15 3.84
CA ALA A 361 22.40 6.87 5.26
C ALA A 361 22.95 5.44 5.39
N THR A 362 24.26 5.29 5.15
CA THR A 362 24.94 4.01 5.31
C THR A 362 25.19 3.74 6.80
N SER A 363 24.47 2.78 7.36
CA SER A 363 24.88 2.16 8.62
C SER A 363 25.92 1.08 8.32
N GLY A 364 27.05 1.11 9.03
CA GLY A 364 28.16 0.14 8.87
C GLY A 364 27.81 -1.33 9.16
N ALA A 365 26.53 -1.67 9.37
CA ALA A 365 26.04 -3.02 9.61
C ALA A 365 25.03 -3.53 8.55
N VAL A 366 24.55 -2.68 7.62
CA VAL A 366 23.48 -3.07 6.68
C VAL A 366 23.99 -3.73 5.40
N ALA A 367 25.30 -3.64 5.08
CA ALA A 367 25.87 -4.22 3.86
C ALA A 367 26.58 -5.57 4.04
N SER A 368 26.76 -6.08 5.28
CA SER A 368 27.76 -7.12 5.56
C SER A 368 27.21 -8.52 5.86
N ARG A 369 25.98 -8.86 5.45
CA ARG A 369 25.46 -10.22 5.67
C ARG A 369 24.79 -10.93 4.48
N GLU A 370 24.75 -10.33 3.29
CA GLU A 370 24.15 -11.00 2.10
C GLU A 370 25.10 -11.19 0.91
N THR A 371 26.40 -10.94 1.07
CA THR A 371 27.40 -11.17 0.01
C THR A 371 28.66 -11.87 0.52
N GLU A 372 28.50 -13.07 1.08
CA GLU A 372 29.59 -14.05 1.05
C GLU A 372 29.51 -14.82 -0.27
N GLY A 373 30.23 -14.36 -1.29
CA GLY A 373 30.39 -15.12 -2.53
C GLY A 373 30.68 -14.34 -3.81
N ALA A 374 31.50 -13.29 -3.78
CA ALA A 374 32.35 -12.88 -4.92
C ALA A 374 33.13 -11.60 -4.59
N GLN A 375 34.46 -11.67 -4.67
CA GLN A 375 35.32 -10.50 -4.89
C GLN A 375 35.76 -10.51 -6.37
N PRO A 376 36.05 -9.35 -7.02
CA PRO A 376 36.98 -8.37 -6.46
C PRO A 376 36.71 -6.85 -6.68
N HIS A 377 37.38 -6.09 -5.81
CA HIS A 377 37.75 -4.65 -5.78
C HIS A 377 36.76 -3.60 -5.22
N PRO A 378 37.28 -2.63 -4.43
CA PRO A 378 36.47 -1.82 -3.52
C PRO A 378 36.03 -0.50 -4.17
N PRO A 379 34.78 -0.05 -3.97
CA PRO A 379 34.54 1.38 -3.93
C PRO A 379 35.01 1.89 -2.57
N VAL A 380 35.80 2.96 -2.56
CA VAL A 380 36.11 3.73 -1.35
C VAL A 380 34.77 4.25 -0.82
N THR A 381 34.18 3.50 0.11
CA THR A 381 33.05 3.90 0.93
C THR A 381 33.63 4.17 2.30
N ALA A 382 33.58 5.43 2.74
CA ALA A 382 33.91 5.75 4.12
C ALA A 382 32.88 5.06 5.03
N HIS A 383 33.30 3.98 5.67
CA HIS A 383 32.50 3.21 6.61
C HIS A 383 32.53 3.89 7.98
N LEU A 384 31.39 4.40 8.45
CA LEU A 384 31.27 4.90 9.82
C LEU A 384 30.80 3.75 10.73
N PRO A 385 31.56 3.38 11.78
CA PRO A 385 31.13 2.38 12.75
C PRO A 385 29.89 2.87 13.51
N VAL A 386 29.03 1.94 13.94
CA VAL A 386 27.74 2.21 14.61
C VAL A 386 27.88 3.10 15.86
N GLU A 387 29.07 3.09 16.48
CA GLU A 387 29.44 3.88 17.64
C GLU A 387 29.56 5.39 17.36
N GLN A 388 29.59 5.81 16.09
CA GLN A 388 29.66 7.22 15.69
C GLN A 388 28.31 7.86 15.37
N PHE A 389 27.20 7.10 15.45
CA PHE A 389 25.86 7.64 15.26
C PHE A 389 25.34 8.35 16.51
N SER A 390 24.39 9.28 16.33
CA SER A 390 23.67 9.89 17.44
C SER A 390 23.05 8.81 18.34
N SER A 391 23.04 9.06 19.66
CA SER A 391 22.42 8.12 20.60
C SER A 391 20.91 7.96 20.37
N ALA A 392 20.25 8.97 19.79
CA ALA A 392 18.85 8.89 19.35
C ALA A 392 18.66 7.84 18.23
N PHE A 393 19.53 7.84 17.22
CA PHE A 393 19.47 6.83 16.15
C PHE A 393 19.74 5.42 16.68
N GLN A 394 20.72 5.25 17.57
CA GLN A 394 21.02 3.93 18.16
C GLN A 394 19.83 3.38 18.95
N LYS A 395 19.12 4.23 19.70
CA LYS A 395 17.87 3.86 20.40
C LYS A 395 16.79 3.45 19.40
N PHE A 396 16.54 4.26 18.37
CA PHE A 396 15.59 3.94 17.30
C PHE A 396 15.85 2.58 16.65
N TRP A 397 17.10 2.35 16.26
CA TRP A 397 17.54 1.13 15.59
C TRP A 397 17.40 -0.12 16.47
N LYS A 398 17.56 0.03 17.79
CA LYS A 398 17.29 -1.04 18.77
C LYS A 398 15.78 -1.23 19.00
N ALA A 399 15.02 -0.14 19.09
CA ALA A 399 13.60 -0.15 19.44
C ALA A 399 12.74 -0.86 18.39
N ILE A 400 13.05 -0.73 17.10
CA ILE A 400 12.36 -1.46 16.02
C ILE A 400 12.45 -2.98 16.22
N GLY A 401 13.52 -3.47 16.86
CA GLY A 401 13.75 -4.88 17.12
C GLY A 401 14.52 -5.59 15.99
N PRO A 402 15.06 -6.79 16.25
CA PRO A 402 15.61 -7.62 15.20
C PRO A 402 14.50 -8.11 14.26
N SER A 403 14.85 -8.31 12.98
CA SER A 403 14.08 -9.12 12.04
C SER A 403 14.70 -10.50 12.00
#